data_AF-A0A8I1UHY7-F1
#
_entry.id   AF-A0A8I1UHY7-F1
#
_cell.length_a   1.000
_cell.length_b   1.000
_cell.length_c   1.000
_cell.angle_alpha   90.00
_cell.angle_beta   90.00
_cell.angle_gamma   90.00
#
_symmetry.space_group_name_H-M   'P 1'
#
loop_
_entity.id
_entity.type
_entity.pdbx_description
1 polymer ?
#
loop_
_entity_poly.entity_id
_entity_poly.type
_entity_poly.pdbx_seq_one_letter_code
_entity_poly.pdbx_strand_id
1 'polypeptide(L)'
;MSSKALLFAAAVLSVSVPAFADSGVEFVNNEIGYQFVHVTPSKTTRAQVIADLQAAQNAGSIPLSFEFPGAEKPIASTLTREQVQRAAAGQSRGEHEAKHRLYGPVHALGS
;
A
#
# COMPACT_ATOMS: atom_id res chain seq x y z
N MET A 1 43.31 42.40 -22.54
CA MET A 1 42.25 41.44 -22.15
C MET A 1 42.32 41.26 -20.65
N SER A 2 41.34 41.82 -19.92
CA SER A 2 41.37 41.96 -18.46
C SER A 2 41.19 40.60 -17.77
N SER A 3 42.06 40.29 -16.80
CA SER A 3 42.11 39.06 -16.00
C SER A 3 40.76 38.68 -15.35
N LYS A 4 39.86 39.65 -15.21
CA LYS A 4 38.49 39.47 -14.71
C LYS A 4 37.62 38.58 -15.60
N ALA A 5 37.83 38.57 -16.92
CA ALA A 5 37.05 37.75 -17.84
C ALA A 5 37.34 36.24 -17.69
N LEU A 6 38.57 35.89 -17.29
CA LEU A 6 38.99 34.49 -17.11
C LEU A 6 38.37 33.88 -15.84
N LEU A 7 38.21 34.68 -14.78
CA LEU A 7 37.60 34.23 -13.52
C LEU A 7 36.09 34.00 -13.65
N PHE A 8 35.39 34.79 -14.46
CA PHE A 8 33.97 34.57 -14.74
C PHE A 8 33.71 33.31 -15.59
N ALA A 9 34.62 32.96 -16.51
CA ALA A 9 34.49 31.73 -17.29
C ALA A 9 34.68 30.47 -16.43
N ALA A 10 35.58 30.51 -15.43
CA ALA A 10 35.82 29.39 -14.52
C ALA A 10 34.65 29.12 -13.57
N ALA A 11 33.91 30.16 -13.15
CA ALA A 11 32.78 30.03 -12.23
C ALA A 11 31.51 29.43 -12.90
N VAL A 12 31.38 29.56 -14.23
CA VAL A 12 30.21 29.04 -14.97
C VAL A 12 30.38 27.55 -15.35
N LEU A 13 31.62 27.06 -15.45
CA LEU A 13 31.91 25.67 -15.80
C LEU A 13 31.81 24.68 -14.63
N SER A 14 31.61 25.14 -13.38
CA SER A 14 31.63 24.28 -12.20
C SER A 14 30.28 23.72 -11.75
N VAL A 15 29.18 23.96 -12.49
CA VAL A 15 27.81 23.62 -12.02
C VAL A 15 27.22 22.36 -12.68
N SER A 16 27.98 21.59 -13.45
CA SER A 16 27.43 20.42 -14.14
C SER A 16 28.16 19.12 -13.84
N VAL A 17 28.37 18.79 -12.56
CA VAL A 17 28.50 17.38 -12.16
C VAL A 17 27.12 16.94 -11.67
N PRO A 18 26.49 15.95 -12.32
CA PRO A 18 25.22 15.44 -11.84
C PRO A 18 25.42 14.86 -10.43
N ALA A 19 24.64 15.33 -9.46
CA ALA A 19 24.63 14.83 -8.08
C ALA A 19 23.96 13.44 -7.96
N PHE A 20 24.09 12.57 -8.97
CA PHE A 20 23.53 11.22 -8.96
C PHE A 20 24.33 10.24 -8.08
N ALA A 21 25.50 10.64 -7.58
CA ALA A 21 26.28 9.79 -6.67
C ALA A 21 25.63 9.65 -5.27
N ASP A 22 24.70 10.53 -4.89
CA ASP A 22 24.06 10.55 -3.57
C ASP A 22 22.57 10.12 -3.61
N SER A 23 22.07 9.64 -4.76
CA SER A 23 20.67 9.20 -4.87
C SER A 23 20.43 7.76 -4.38
N GLY A 24 21.49 7.01 -4.06
CA GLY A 24 21.41 5.63 -3.55
C GLY A 24 20.88 4.59 -4.56
N VAL A 25 20.78 4.96 -5.83
CA VAL A 25 20.28 4.13 -6.94
C VAL A 25 21.44 3.86 -7.89
N GLU A 26 21.83 2.59 -8.02
CA GLU A 26 22.75 2.15 -9.06
C GLU A 26 21.96 1.42 -10.15
N PHE A 27 22.22 1.79 -11.41
CA PHE A 27 21.69 1.09 -12.56
C PHE A 27 22.60 -0.09 -12.86
N VAL A 28 22.13 -1.30 -12.56
CA VAL A 28 22.86 -2.52 -12.89
C VAL A 28 22.79 -2.70 -14.40
N ASN A 29 23.95 -2.66 -15.06
CA ASN A 29 24.03 -2.81 -16.50
C ASN A 29 23.49 -4.20 -16.88
N ASN A 30 22.47 -4.21 -17.73
CA ASN A 30 21.77 -5.37 -18.32
C ASN A 30 20.52 -5.95 -17.63
N GLU A 31 19.92 -5.31 -16.62
CA GLU A 31 18.59 -5.68 -16.11
C GLU A 31 17.61 -4.49 -16.13
N ILE A 32 16.36 -4.70 -16.53
CA ILE A 32 15.29 -3.71 -16.34
C ILE A 32 14.94 -3.72 -14.84
N GLY A 33 15.74 -3.02 -14.05
CA GLY A 33 15.60 -2.96 -12.59
C GLY A 33 16.59 -1.98 -11.97
N TYR A 34 16.18 -1.36 -10.86
CA TYR A 34 17.04 -0.54 -10.01
C TYR A 34 17.28 -1.31 -8.70
N GLN A 35 18.53 -1.36 -8.25
CA GLN A 35 18.87 -1.90 -6.94
C GLN A 35 19.06 -0.74 -5.96
N PHE A 36 18.30 -0.73 -4.86
CA PHE A 36 18.56 0.19 -3.75
C PHE A 36 19.78 -0.32 -2.97
N VAL A 37 20.98 0.08 -3.41
CA VAL A 37 22.26 -0.37 -2.83
C VAL A 37 22.57 0.40 -1.54
N HIS A 38 22.05 1.62 -1.39
CA HIS A 38 22.33 2.48 -0.24
C HIS A 38 21.03 2.76 0.52
N VAL A 39 20.88 2.14 1.70
CA VAL A 39 19.82 2.52 2.64
C VAL A 39 20.14 3.94 3.12
N THR A 40 19.46 4.93 2.56
CA THR A 40 19.57 6.31 3.05
C THR A 40 18.86 6.36 4.40
N PRO A 41 19.58 6.55 5.52
CA PRO A 41 18.94 6.61 6.82
C PRO A 41 18.01 7.83 6.87
N SER A 42 16.79 7.61 7.33
CA SER A 42 15.85 8.71 7.57
C SER A 42 16.45 9.71 8.56
N LYS A 43 16.23 11.01 8.30
CA LYS A 43 16.59 12.07 9.25
C LYS A 43 15.66 12.10 10.47
N THR A 44 14.52 11.41 10.39
CA THR A 44 13.52 11.36 11.46
C THR A 44 13.81 10.20 12.39
N THR A 45 13.94 10.51 13.67
CA THR A 45 14.12 9.49 14.71
C THR A 45 12.81 8.75 14.97
N ARG A 46 12.91 7.52 15.48
CA ARG A 46 11.73 6.75 15.92
C ARG A 46 10.91 7.51 16.98
N ALA A 47 11.57 8.26 17.86
CA ALA A 47 10.91 9.06 18.88
C ALA A 47 10.06 10.18 18.27
N GLN A 48 10.58 10.87 17.24
CA GLN A 48 9.82 11.90 16.52
C GLN A 48 8.61 11.31 15.81
N VAL A 49 8.77 10.17 15.13
CA VAL A 49 7.63 9.49 14.48
C VAL A 49 6.52 9.15 15.49
N ILE A 50 6.88 8.66 16.67
CA ILE A 50 5.90 8.34 17.73
C ILE A 50 5.20 9.61 18.22
N ALA A 51 5.94 10.69 18.46
CA ALA A 51 5.37 11.96 18.91
C ALA A 51 4.40 12.54 17.88
N ASP A 52 4.75 12.51 16.59
CA ASP A 52 3.91 13.02 15.51
C ASP A 52 2.63 12.19 15.36
N LEU A 53 2.73 10.85 15.47
CA LEU A 53 1.56 9.97 15.45
C LEU A 53 0.64 10.23 16.65
N GLN A 54 1.18 10.39 17.85
CA GLN A 54 0.39 10.70 19.04
C GLN A 54 -0.28 12.08 18.93
N ALA A 55 0.43 13.08 18.42
CA ALA A 55 -0.13 14.40 18.20
C ALA A 55 -1.28 14.38 17.18
N ALA A 56 -1.11 13.63 16.08
CA ALA A 56 -2.16 13.45 15.08
C ALA A 56 -3.38 12.70 15.64
N GLN A 57 -3.17 11.68 16.47
CA GLN A 57 -4.26 10.99 17.17
C GLN A 57 -5.00 11.92 18.13
N ASN A 58 -4.27 12.72 18.93
CA ASN A 58 -4.87 13.67 19.87
C ASN A 58 -5.62 14.81 19.16
N ALA A 59 -5.14 15.22 17.98
CA ALA A 59 -5.81 16.18 17.11
C ALA A 59 -7.02 15.59 16.35
N GLY A 60 -7.23 14.27 16.44
CA GLY A 60 -8.30 13.56 15.74
C GLY A 60 -8.12 13.47 14.23
N SER A 61 -6.92 13.74 13.71
CA SER A 61 -6.63 13.67 12.26
C SER A 61 -6.40 12.24 11.79
N ILE A 62 -6.01 11.33 12.70
CA ILE A 62 -5.96 9.89 12.47
C ILE A 62 -6.66 9.14 13.61
N PRO A 63 -7.29 7.99 13.33
CA PRO A 63 -7.93 7.19 14.37
C PRO A 63 -6.88 6.61 15.33
N LEU A 64 -7.27 6.47 16.60
CA LEU A 64 -6.46 5.85 17.65
C LEU A 64 -6.23 4.34 17.42
N SER A 65 -7.15 3.69 16.72
CA SER A 65 -7.09 2.27 16.38
C SER A 65 -7.56 2.07 14.94
N PHE A 66 -6.87 1.17 14.24
CA PHE A 66 -7.29 0.64 12.93
C PHE A 66 -7.94 -0.73 13.06
N GLU A 67 -8.28 -1.16 14.28
CA GLU A 67 -9.04 -2.38 14.48
C GLU A 67 -10.38 -2.25 13.76
N PHE A 68 -10.59 -3.13 12.79
CA PHE A 68 -11.90 -3.30 12.20
C PHE A 68 -12.86 -3.78 13.30
N PRO A 69 -14.09 -3.23 13.39
CA PRO A 69 -15.07 -3.80 14.29
C PRO A 69 -15.16 -5.30 14.00
N GLY A 70 -15.01 -6.12 15.05
CA GLY A 70 -15.14 -7.56 14.91
C GLY A 70 -16.47 -7.90 14.25
N ALA A 71 -16.49 -8.99 13.47
CA ALA A 71 -17.71 -9.42 12.79
C ALA A 71 -18.86 -9.47 13.81
N GLU A 72 -19.93 -8.72 13.52
CA GLU A 72 -21.11 -8.69 14.36
C GLU A 72 -21.60 -10.14 14.55
N LYS A 73 -21.91 -10.52 15.79
CA LYS A 73 -22.33 -11.90 16.09
C LYS A 73 -23.51 -12.24 15.16
N PRO A 74 -23.46 -13.38 14.44
CA PRO A 74 -24.53 -13.71 13.52
C PRO A 74 -25.85 -13.75 14.27
N ILE A 75 -26.79 -12.91 13.82
CA ILE A 75 -28.14 -12.88 14.37
C ILE A 75 -28.77 -14.25 14.11
N ALA A 76 -29.40 -14.82 15.13
CA ALA A 76 -30.10 -16.10 14.99
C ALA A 76 -31.18 -15.99 13.91
N SER A 77 -31.23 -16.95 12.99
CA SER A 77 -32.27 -17.02 11.97
C SER A 77 -33.65 -17.13 12.62
N THR A 78 -34.60 -16.31 12.17
CA THR A 78 -36.01 -16.41 12.56
C THR A 78 -36.79 -17.39 11.70
N LEU A 79 -36.15 -18.04 10.72
CA LEU A 79 -36.80 -18.96 9.78
C LEU A 79 -36.89 -20.37 10.36
N THR A 80 -38.05 -21.02 10.15
CA THR A 80 -38.21 -22.44 10.44
C THR A 80 -37.49 -23.30 9.39
N ARG A 81 -37.23 -24.56 9.74
CA ARG A 81 -36.58 -25.52 8.83
C ARG A 81 -37.40 -25.72 7.54
N GLU A 82 -38.73 -25.76 7.64
CA GLU A 82 -39.64 -25.94 6.51
C GLU A 82 -39.63 -24.73 5.59
N GLN A 83 -39.54 -23.52 6.15
CA GLN A 83 -39.43 -22.28 5.36
C GLN A 83 -38.12 -22.22 4.58
N VAL A 84 -37.01 -22.62 5.22
CA VAL A 84 -35.70 -22.71 4.55
C VAL A 84 -35.73 -23.73 3.42
N GLN A 85 -36.33 -24.91 3.63
CA GLN A 85 -36.44 -25.94 2.60
C GLN A 85 -37.30 -25.49 1.42
N ARG A 86 -38.42 -24.81 1.68
CA ARG A 86 -39.28 -24.26 0.63
C ARG A 86 -38.56 -23.17 -0.17
N ALA A 87 -37.81 -22.30 0.50
CA ALA A 87 -37.02 -21.27 -0.14
C ALA A 87 -35.92 -21.88 -1.04
N ALA A 88 -35.25 -22.93 -0.56
CA ALA A 88 -34.25 -23.66 -1.35
C ALA A 88 -34.86 -24.35 -2.58
N ALA A 89 -36.03 -24.97 -2.43
CA ALA A 89 -36.73 -25.64 -3.52
C ALA A 89 -37.28 -24.67 -4.59
N GLY A 90 -37.57 -23.42 -4.20
CA GLY A 90 -38.04 -22.37 -5.11
C GLY A 90 -36.95 -21.67 -5.92
N GLN A 91 -35.67 -21.94 -5.65
CA GLN A 91 -34.57 -21.28 -6.36
C GLN A 91 -34.38 -21.86 -7.76
N SER A 92 -34.14 -20.98 -8.74
CA SER A 92 -33.75 -21.44 -10.07
C SER A 92 -32.31 -21.97 -10.07
N ARG A 93 -31.98 -22.83 -11.05
CA ARG A 93 -30.62 -23.37 -11.21
C ARG A 93 -29.56 -22.26 -11.33
N GLY A 94 -29.85 -21.18 -12.06
CA GLY A 94 -28.94 -20.05 -12.22
C GLY A 94 -28.72 -19.26 -10.93
N GLU A 95 -29.76 -19.07 -10.11
CA GLU A 95 -29.64 -18.45 -8.79
C GLU A 95 -28.83 -19.31 -7.82
N HIS A 96 -29.06 -20.62 -7.83
CA HIS A 96 -28.31 -21.57 -7.01
C HIS A 96 -26.82 -21.56 -7.38
N GLU A 97 -26.50 -21.58 -8.68
CA GLU A 97 -25.12 -21.55 -9.19
C GLU A 97 -24.42 -20.20 -8.92
N ALA A 98 -25.14 -19.07 -9.03
CA ALA A 98 -24.60 -17.76 -8.67
C ALA A 98 -24.24 -17.68 -7.18
N LYS A 99 -25.11 -18.18 -6.29
CA LYS A 99 -24.82 -18.25 -4.85
C LYS A 99 -23.67 -19.20 -4.55
N HIS A 100 -23.60 -20.34 -5.23
CA HIS A 100 -22.51 -21.29 -5.08
C HIS A 100 -21.16 -20.73 -5.58
N ARG A 101 -21.15 -19.88 -6.61
CA ARG A 101 -19.90 -19.22 -7.05
C ARG A 101 -19.42 -18.15 -6.08
N LEU A 102 -20.32 -17.45 -5.41
CA LEU A 102 -19.99 -16.35 -4.50
C LEU A 102 -19.65 -16.84 -3.08
N TYR A 103 -20.35 -17.87 -2.60
CA TYR A 103 -20.26 -18.36 -1.21
C TYR A 103 -19.96 -19.86 -1.10
N GLY A 104 -19.92 -20.58 -2.22
CA GLY A 104 -19.56 -21.99 -2.21
C GLY A 104 -18.07 -22.18 -1.90
N PRO A 105 -17.69 -23.40 -1.51
CA PRO A 105 -16.29 -23.72 -1.27
C PRO A 105 -15.47 -23.41 -2.51
N VAL A 106 -14.31 -22.79 -2.33
CA VAL A 106 -13.36 -22.54 -3.41
C VAL A 106 -12.85 -23.90 -3.88
N HIS A 107 -13.49 -24.45 -4.92
CA HIS A 107 -12.90 -25.52 -5.67
C HIS A 107 -11.73 -24.88 -6.41
N ALA A 108 -10.52 -25.05 -5.88
CA ALA A 108 -9.31 -24.86 -6.67
C ALA A 108 -9.56 -25.63 -7.97
N LEU A 109 -9.51 -24.93 -9.10
CA LEU A 109 -9.58 -25.54 -10.43
C LEU A 109 -8.36 -26.45 -10.55
N GLY A 110 -8.52 -27.69 -10.10
CA GLY A 110 -7.59 -28.78 -10.31
C GLY A 110 -7.53 -29.05 -11.80
N SER A 111 -6.30 -28.94 -12.31
CA SER A 111 -5.81 -29.29 -13.65
C SER A 111 -6.39 -30.56 -14.24
#